data_AF-D7NMZ8-F1
#
_entry.id   AF-D7NMZ8-F1
#
_cell.length_a   1.000
_cell.length_b   1.000
_cell.length_c   1.000
_cell.angle_alpha   90.00
_cell.angle_beta   90.00
_cell.angle_gamma   90.00
#
_symmetry.space_group_name_H-M   'P 1'
#
loop_
_entity.id
_entity.type
_entity.pdbx_description
1 polymer ?
#
loop_
_entity_poly.entity_id
_entity_poly.type
_entity_poly.pdbx_seq_one_letter_code
_entity_poly.pdbx_strand_id
1 'polypeptide(L)'
;MLSILKTMKKYKDYKDLKLADLGYFKIDYLKRLNKSWISFISKVKSNTSRYMKNPNPEKYKVGTIKKSSEYIKIDIIKLVETLAAGETIELNDIYIGSKRELKSRLIVTKLTEENKVKRENTLIENVRTKNMILRKSRIEFNRINAYITNVPSYIITANQVHELYSLR
;
A
#
# COMPACT_ATOMS: atom_id res chain seq x y z
N MET A 1 -12.78 10.83 15.55
CA MET A 1 -11.63 11.77 15.55
C MET A 1 -10.95 11.89 16.93
N LEU A 2 -11.68 12.21 18.01
CA LEU A 2 -11.15 12.35 19.38
C LEU A 2 -10.44 11.09 19.93
N SER A 3 -10.99 9.90 19.62
CA SER A 3 -10.40 8.61 20.05
C SER A 3 -8.99 8.38 19.44
N ILE A 4 -8.80 8.70 18.16
CA ILE A 4 -7.55 8.46 17.44
C ILE A 4 -6.44 9.42 17.92
N LEU A 5 -6.77 10.69 18.13
CA LEU A 5 -5.84 11.68 18.69
C LEU A 5 -5.39 11.28 20.10
N LYS A 6 -6.29 10.71 20.92
CA LYS A 6 -5.97 10.20 22.25
C LYS A 6 -5.03 8.99 22.18
N THR A 7 -5.25 8.07 21.24
CA THR A 7 -4.37 6.92 20.97
C THR A 7 -2.99 7.37 20.48
N MET A 8 -2.91 8.30 19.53
CA MET A 8 -1.63 8.82 19.04
C MET A 8 -0.84 9.57 20.12
N LYS A 9 -1.51 10.35 20.98
CA LYS A 9 -0.87 11.01 22.13
C LYS A 9 -0.29 10.01 23.15
N LYS A 10 -0.84 8.79 23.23
CA LYS A 10 -0.35 7.72 24.11
C LYS A 10 0.97 7.11 23.60
N TYR A 11 1.21 7.08 22.30
CA TYR A 11 2.44 6.56 21.68
C TYR A 11 3.37 7.71 21.28
N LYS A 12 4.22 8.11 22.24
CA LYS A 12 5.03 9.35 22.26
C LYS A 12 6.01 9.51 21.07
N ASP A 13 6.33 8.41 20.37
CA ASP A 13 7.26 8.39 19.24
C ASP A 13 6.62 8.80 17.91
N TYR A 14 5.28 8.80 17.81
CA TYR A 14 4.53 9.12 16.58
C TYR A 14 3.89 10.50 16.67
N LYS A 15 4.71 11.56 16.76
CA LYS A 15 4.21 12.94 16.97
C LYS A 15 3.37 13.47 15.80
N ASP A 16 3.65 13.05 14.57
CA ASP A 16 2.94 13.49 13.36
C ASP A 16 2.59 12.33 12.43
N LEU A 17 1.38 12.33 11.87
CA LEU A 17 0.96 11.44 10.78
C LEU A 17 0.96 12.19 9.44
N LYS A 18 1.76 11.72 8.47
CA LYS A 18 1.82 12.29 7.12
C LYS A 18 1.00 11.48 6.12
N LEU A 19 0.11 12.15 5.38
CA LEU A 19 -0.67 11.56 4.29
C LEU A 19 -0.06 11.93 2.94
N ALA A 20 0.29 10.94 2.10
CA ALA A 20 0.98 11.21 0.82
C ALA A 20 0.60 10.23 -0.32
N ASP A 21 0.43 10.70 -1.56
CA ASP A 21 0.27 9.79 -2.73
C ASP A 21 1.62 9.31 -3.29
N LEU A 22 1.96 8.02 -3.36
CA LEU A 22 3.21 7.59 -4.01
C LEU A 22 3.17 7.88 -5.51
N GLY A 23 4.24 8.48 -6.07
CA GLY A 23 4.27 8.96 -7.46
C GLY A 23 5.47 8.50 -8.28
N TYR A 24 6.65 8.89 -7.82
CA TYR A 24 7.99 8.46 -8.26
C TYR A 24 9.01 9.05 -7.26
N PHE A 25 8.70 10.22 -6.67
CA PHE A 25 9.48 10.90 -5.62
C PHE A 25 9.15 10.56 -4.16
N LYS A 26 8.64 9.37 -3.83
CA LYS A 26 8.13 9.14 -2.47
C LYS A 26 8.65 7.91 -1.72
N ILE A 27 9.33 6.95 -2.34
CA ILE A 27 9.94 5.86 -1.55
C ILE A 27 11.08 6.40 -0.68
N ASP A 28 11.99 7.20 -1.24
CA ASP A 28 13.06 7.81 -0.44
C ASP A 28 12.55 8.81 0.60
N TYR A 29 11.48 9.55 0.29
CA TYR A 29 10.82 10.40 1.28
C TYR A 29 10.22 9.57 2.42
N LEU A 30 9.45 8.52 2.11
CA LEU A 30 8.89 7.62 3.12
C LEU A 30 9.98 6.91 3.92
N LYS A 31 11.11 6.56 3.30
CA LYS A 31 12.29 6.05 4.01
C LYS A 31 12.86 7.07 4.99
N ARG A 32 12.96 8.34 4.59
CA ARG A 32 13.40 9.42 5.50
C ARG A 32 12.43 9.59 6.67
N LEU A 33 11.12 9.59 6.39
CA LEU A 33 10.10 9.63 7.45
C LEU A 33 10.27 8.45 8.41
N ASN A 34 10.39 7.23 7.86
CA ASN A 34 10.55 6.02 8.65
C ASN A 34 11.83 6.03 9.51
N LYS A 35 12.96 6.48 8.95
CA LYS A 35 14.22 6.66 9.68
C LYS A 35 14.14 7.74 10.77
N SER A 36 13.26 8.72 10.58
CA SER A 36 13.03 9.81 11.53
C SER A 36 11.87 9.52 12.49
N TRP A 37 11.38 8.27 12.52
CA TRP A 37 10.26 7.84 13.38
C TRP A 37 8.93 8.57 13.12
N ILE A 38 8.77 9.16 11.94
CA ILE A 38 7.53 9.86 11.54
C ILE A 38 6.55 8.85 10.95
N SER A 39 5.31 8.90 11.41
CA SER A 39 4.22 8.08 10.88
C SER A 39 3.77 8.55 9.50
N PHE A 40 3.41 7.60 8.64
CA PHE A 40 2.80 7.93 7.35
C PHE A 40 1.69 6.96 6.95
N ILE A 41 0.73 7.45 6.17
CA ILE A 41 -0.12 6.64 5.30
C ILE A 41 0.10 7.10 3.87
N SER A 42 0.34 6.16 2.97
CA SER A 42 0.58 6.49 1.58
C SER A 42 -0.17 5.60 0.60
N LYS A 43 -0.85 6.23 -0.37
CA LYS A 43 -1.56 5.50 -1.43
C LYS A 43 -0.57 4.89 -2.40
N VAL A 44 -0.74 3.60 -2.67
CA VAL A 44 0.09 2.81 -3.59
C VAL A 44 -0.35 3.04 -5.03
N LYS A 45 0.60 3.08 -5.97
CA LYS A 45 0.31 3.10 -7.41
C LYS A 45 0.39 1.72 -8.03
N SER A 46 -0.32 1.52 -9.14
CA SER A 46 -0.32 0.25 -9.90
C SER A 46 1.10 -0.23 -10.26
N ASN A 47 1.99 0.69 -10.61
CA ASN A 47 3.37 0.42 -11.04
C ASN A 47 4.41 0.28 -9.92
N THR A 48 4.02 0.32 -8.65
CA THR A 48 4.99 0.14 -7.53
C THR A 48 5.58 -1.29 -7.57
N SER A 49 6.59 -1.67 -6.82
CA SER A 49 6.95 -3.10 -6.67
C SER A 49 6.79 -3.49 -5.21
N ARG A 50 6.26 -4.69 -4.96
CA ARG A 50 5.91 -5.15 -3.62
C ARG A 50 6.31 -6.60 -3.48
N TYR A 51 6.88 -6.93 -2.33
CA TYR A 51 7.45 -8.23 -2.08
C TYR A 51 7.20 -8.67 -0.64
N MET A 52 7.03 -9.98 -0.45
CA MET A 52 7.16 -10.62 0.86
C MET A 52 8.48 -11.37 0.94
N LYS A 53 9.01 -11.57 2.14
CA LYS A 53 10.16 -12.43 2.35
C LYS A 53 9.76 -13.88 2.04
N ASN A 54 10.59 -14.60 1.29
CA ASN A 54 10.33 -16.00 0.98
C ASN A 54 10.60 -16.85 2.25
N PRO A 55 9.61 -17.62 2.75
CA PRO A 55 9.83 -18.52 3.89
C PRO A 55 10.77 -19.68 3.56
N ASN A 56 10.86 -20.08 2.29
CA ASN A 56 11.73 -21.15 1.83
C ASN A 56 12.58 -20.70 0.61
N PRO A 57 13.61 -19.87 0.84
CA PRO A 57 14.48 -19.43 -0.23
C PRO A 57 15.40 -20.56 -0.71
N GLU A 58 15.66 -20.60 -2.01
CA GLU A 58 16.62 -21.52 -2.59
C GLU A 58 18.02 -21.23 -2.04
N LYS A 59 18.80 -22.30 -1.88
CA LYS A 59 20.19 -22.23 -1.43
C LYS A 59 21.12 -22.74 -2.52
N TYR A 60 22.33 -22.19 -2.59
CA TYR A 60 23.42 -22.80 -3.33
C TYR A 60 23.86 -24.09 -2.62
N LYS A 61 24.66 -24.93 -3.30
CA LYS A 61 25.24 -26.14 -2.69
C LYS A 61 26.03 -25.86 -1.41
N VAL A 62 26.61 -24.66 -1.31
CA VAL A 62 27.39 -24.16 -0.16
C VAL A 62 26.47 -23.66 0.99
N GLY A 63 25.15 -23.76 0.86
CA GLY A 63 24.17 -23.40 1.89
C GLY A 63 23.77 -21.92 1.94
N THR A 64 24.45 -21.04 1.18
CA THR A 64 24.10 -19.62 1.08
C THR A 64 22.81 -19.41 0.29
N ILE A 65 21.97 -18.46 0.73
CA ILE A 65 20.69 -18.15 0.06
C ILE A 65 20.95 -17.51 -1.31
N LYS A 66 20.22 -17.97 -2.34
CA LYS A 66 20.15 -17.29 -3.62
C LYS A 66 19.31 -16.01 -3.47
N LYS A 67 19.94 -14.84 -3.61
CA LYS A 67 19.29 -13.52 -3.50
C LYS A 67 18.06 -13.36 -4.42
N SER A 68 18.03 -14.05 -5.56
CA SER A 68 16.88 -14.07 -6.48
C SER A 68 15.64 -14.72 -5.87
N SER A 69 15.81 -15.71 -5.00
CA SER A 69 14.75 -16.46 -4.33
C SER A 69 14.37 -15.91 -2.96
N GLU A 70 15.11 -14.92 -2.44
CA GLU A 70 14.94 -14.39 -1.09
C GLU A 70 13.58 -13.70 -0.88
N TYR A 71 12.97 -13.20 -1.97
CA TYR A 71 11.72 -12.47 -1.92
C TYR A 71 10.76 -12.93 -3.02
N ILE A 72 9.48 -13.02 -2.68
CA ILE A 72 8.41 -13.35 -3.60
C ILE A 72 7.68 -12.05 -3.96
N LYS A 73 7.54 -11.77 -5.26
CA LYS A 73 6.79 -10.61 -5.73
C LYS A 73 5.30 -10.84 -5.52
N ILE A 74 4.62 -9.84 -4.97
CA ILE A 74 3.19 -9.89 -4.70
C ILE A 74 2.42 -9.34 -5.90
N ASP A 75 1.48 -10.14 -6.39
CA ASP A 75 0.43 -9.68 -7.28
C ASP A 75 -0.80 -9.30 -6.45
N ILE A 76 -0.99 -7.99 -6.24
CA ILE A 76 -2.11 -7.49 -5.46
C ILE A 76 -3.44 -7.78 -6.16
N ILE A 77 -3.49 -7.76 -7.50
CA ILE A 77 -4.74 -7.98 -8.23
C ILE A 77 -5.21 -9.41 -8.00
N LYS A 78 -4.30 -10.38 -8.14
CA LYS A 78 -4.60 -11.78 -7.83
C LYS A 78 -4.99 -12.00 -6.36
N LEU A 79 -4.38 -11.27 -5.43
CA LEU A 79 -4.71 -11.36 -4.01
C LEU A 79 -6.17 -10.95 -3.73
N VAL A 80 -6.64 -9.86 -4.35
CA VAL A 80 -7.98 -9.31 -4.09
C VAL A 80 -9.10 -9.97 -4.89
N GLU A 81 -8.78 -10.83 -5.86
CA GLU A 81 -9.81 -11.56 -6.64
C GLU A 81 -10.74 -12.35 -5.71
N THR A 82 -10.16 -12.97 -4.67
CA THR A 82 -10.87 -13.78 -3.67
C THR A 82 -11.71 -12.99 -2.68
N LEU A 83 -11.52 -11.67 -2.59
CA LEU A 83 -12.21 -10.83 -1.61
C LEU A 83 -13.63 -10.47 -2.07
N ALA A 84 -14.55 -10.31 -1.13
CA ALA A 84 -15.85 -9.69 -1.36
C ALA A 84 -15.72 -8.18 -1.62
N ALA A 85 -16.74 -7.58 -2.24
CA ALA A 85 -16.75 -6.14 -2.47
C ALA A 85 -16.78 -5.38 -1.13
N GLY A 86 -15.90 -4.40 -0.95
CA GLY A 86 -15.71 -3.68 0.32
C GLY A 86 -14.79 -4.38 1.32
N GLU A 87 -14.42 -5.64 1.10
CA GLU A 87 -13.54 -6.38 2.00
C GLU A 87 -12.09 -5.88 1.91
N THR A 88 -11.40 -5.92 3.06
CA THR A 88 -10.04 -5.44 3.21
C THR A 88 -9.12 -6.57 3.68
N ILE A 89 -7.98 -6.72 3.01
CA ILE A 89 -6.88 -7.57 3.46
C ILE A 89 -5.71 -6.71 3.95
N GLU A 90 -5.08 -7.18 5.01
CA GLU A 90 -3.90 -6.55 5.61
C GLU A 90 -2.72 -7.51 5.55
N LEU A 91 -1.60 -7.05 4.98
CA LEU A 91 -0.35 -7.77 4.92
C LEU A 91 0.73 -6.99 5.67
N ASN A 92 1.36 -7.65 6.63
CA ASN A 92 2.50 -7.11 7.35
C ASN A 92 3.80 -7.45 6.61
N ASP A 93 4.88 -6.75 6.98
CA ASP A 93 6.23 -7.07 6.52
C ASP A 93 6.42 -7.08 4.99
N ILE A 94 5.72 -6.17 4.31
CA ILE A 94 5.81 -6.01 2.86
C ILE A 94 6.93 -5.04 2.51
N TYR A 95 7.80 -5.46 1.61
CA TYR A 95 8.91 -4.67 1.10
C TYR A 95 8.49 -3.95 -0.18
N ILE A 96 8.56 -2.62 -0.14
CA ILE A 96 8.13 -1.72 -1.21
C ILE A 96 9.34 -1.20 -1.99
N GLY A 97 9.18 -1.09 -3.31
CA GLY A 97 10.19 -0.60 -4.24
C GLY A 97 10.96 -1.72 -4.94
N SER A 98 11.55 -1.41 -6.09
CA SER A 98 12.37 -2.35 -6.87
C SER A 98 13.55 -2.90 -6.06
N LYS A 99 14.09 -2.08 -5.15
CA LYS A 99 15.19 -2.44 -4.25
C LYS A 99 14.74 -3.09 -2.94
N ARG A 100 13.43 -3.29 -2.71
CA ARG A 100 12.87 -3.91 -1.48
C ARG A 100 13.33 -3.20 -0.21
N GLU A 101 13.33 -1.88 -0.24
CA GLU A 101 14.07 -1.03 0.70
C GLU A 101 13.20 -0.40 1.80
N LEU A 102 11.88 -0.48 1.66
CA LEU A 102 10.93 0.03 2.64
C LEU A 102 10.03 -1.11 3.10
N LYS A 103 10.29 -1.60 4.31
CA LYS A 103 9.40 -2.54 5.01
C LYS A 103 8.19 -1.75 5.54
N SER A 104 6.99 -2.19 5.20
CA SER A 104 5.75 -1.50 5.59
C SER A 104 4.60 -2.48 5.67
N ARG A 105 3.53 -2.02 6.31
CA ARG A 105 2.23 -2.67 6.27
C ARG A 105 1.49 -2.27 5.01
N LEU A 106 0.89 -3.23 4.33
CA LEU A 106 0.10 -3.02 3.11
C LEU A 106 -1.37 -3.33 3.43
N ILE A 107 -2.24 -2.36 3.20
CA ILE A 107 -3.69 -2.50 3.35
C ILE A 107 -4.30 -2.41 1.96
N VAL A 108 -5.10 -3.40 1.58
CA VAL A 108 -5.78 -3.42 0.28
C VAL A 108 -7.26 -3.70 0.47
N THR A 109 -8.11 -2.83 -0.07
CA THR A 109 -9.57 -2.95 -0.03
C THR A 109 -10.11 -3.10 -1.44
N LYS A 110 -10.95 -4.11 -1.66
CA LYS A 110 -11.71 -4.24 -2.90
C LYS A 110 -12.84 -3.22 -2.90
N LEU A 111 -13.02 -2.47 -3.98
CA LEU A 111 -14.08 -1.44 -3.98
C LEU A 111 -15.47 -2.06 -3.94
N THR A 112 -16.39 -1.32 -3.33
CA THR A 112 -17.83 -1.53 -3.50
C THR A 112 -18.24 -1.17 -4.92
N GLU A 113 -19.34 -1.75 -5.41
CA GLU A 113 -19.84 -1.47 -6.77
C GLU A 113 -20.16 0.02 -6.97
N GLU A 114 -20.73 0.68 -5.96
CA GLU A 114 -20.99 2.13 -5.99
C GLU A 114 -19.71 2.96 -6.24
N ASN A 115 -18.64 2.64 -5.51
CA ASN A 115 -17.37 3.36 -5.65
C ASN A 115 -16.64 3.00 -6.95
N LYS A 116 -16.82 1.77 -7.43
CA LYS A 116 -16.29 1.31 -8.71
C LYS A 116 -16.93 2.05 -9.88
N VAL A 117 -18.25 2.20 -9.91
CA VAL A 117 -18.96 2.96 -10.96
C VAL A 117 -18.48 4.41 -10.99
N LYS A 118 -18.39 5.08 -9.84
CA LYS A 118 -17.87 6.46 -9.76
C LYS A 118 -16.47 6.57 -10.36
N ARG A 119 -15.59 5.63 -10.04
CA ARG A 119 -14.22 5.61 -10.56
C ARG A 119 -14.10 5.26 -12.03
N GLU A 120 -14.96 4.37 -12.54
CA GLU A 120 -14.99 4.03 -13.96
C GLU A 120 -15.43 5.25 -14.78
N ASN A 121 -16.43 6.01 -14.33
CA ASN A 121 -16.84 7.26 -14.97
C ASN A 121 -15.70 8.29 -15.01
N THR A 122 -15.04 8.54 -13.88
CA THR A 122 -13.88 9.45 -13.83
C THR A 122 -12.73 8.96 -14.72
N LEU A 123 -12.53 7.65 -14.83
CA LEU A 123 -11.49 7.08 -15.67
C LEU A 123 -11.79 7.31 -17.17
N ILE A 124 -13.03 7.06 -17.60
CA ILE A 124 -13.50 7.30 -18.97
C ILE A 124 -13.37 8.78 -19.34
N GLU A 125 -13.80 9.67 -18.44
CA GLU A 125 -13.68 11.12 -18.63
C GLU A 125 -12.22 11.55 -18.79
N ASN A 126 -11.30 11.05 -17.96
CA ASN A 126 -9.88 11.37 -18.07
C ASN A 126 -9.25 10.83 -19.36
N VAL A 127 -9.67 9.65 -19.84
CA VAL A 127 -9.19 9.11 -21.13
C VAL A 127 -9.61 10.01 -22.28
N ARG A 128 -10.88 10.44 -22.30
CA ARG A 128 -11.45 11.32 -23.32
C ARG A 128 -10.79 12.70 -23.31
N THR A 129 -10.71 13.33 -22.14
CA THR A 129 -10.22 14.71 -21.99
C THR A 129 -8.71 14.85 -22.11
N LYS A 130 -7.93 13.83 -21.71
CA LYS A 130 -6.46 13.87 -21.69
C LYS A 130 -5.80 12.99 -22.75
N ASN A 131 -6.59 12.43 -23.67
CA ASN A 131 -6.15 11.50 -24.72
C ASN A 131 -5.18 10.41 -24.21
N MET A 132 -5.53 9.80 -23.07
CA MET A 132 -4.60 8.96 -22.32
C MET A 132 -4.82 7.47 -22.62
N ILE A 133 -3.76 6.76 -23.03
CA ILE A 133 -3.80 5.31 -23.21
C ILE A 133 -3.70 4.60 -21.85
N LEU A 134 -4.69 3.77 -21.53
CA LEU A 134 -4.72 3.00 -20.30
C LEU A 134 -4.15 1.60 -20.49
N ARG A 135 -3.25 1.21 -19.58
CA ARG A 135 -2.79 -0.18 -19.45
C ARG A 135 -3.83 -0.99 -18.68
N LYS A 136 -4.02 -2.27 -19.04
CA LYS A 136 -4.91 -3.21 -18.35
C LYS A 136 -4.68 -3.22 -16.83
N SER A 137 -3.41 -3.29 -16.41
CA SER A 137 -3.03 -3.26 -15.00
C SER A 137 -3.46 -2.00 -14.24
N ARG A 138 -3.61 -0.86 -14.93
CA ARG A 138 -4.12 0.38 -14.32
C ARG A 138 -5.63 0.35 -14.16
N ILE A 139 -6.34 -0.29 -15.07
CA ILE A 139 -7.80 -0.48 -15.00
C ILE A 139 -8.13 -1.41 -13.83
N GLU A 140 -7.44 -2.55 -13.73
CA GLU A 140 -7.62 -3.51 -12.64
C GLU A 140 -7.29 -2.87 -11.28
N PHE A 141 -6.20 -2.12 -11.20
CA PHE A 141 -5.82 -1.41 -9.98
C PHE A 141 -6.78 -0.27 -9.61
N ASN A 142 -7.55 0.27 -10.57
CA ASN A 142 -8.55 1.30 -10.28
C ASN A 142 -9.72 0.74 -9.44
N ARG A 143 -9.93 -0.58 -9.47
CA ARG A 143 -10.98 -1.30 -8.74
C ARG A 143 -10.64 -1.59 -7.28
N ILE A 144 -9.48 -1.12 -6.80
CA ILE A 144 -9.05 -1.29 -5.41
C ILE A 144 -8.58 0.01 -4.78
N ASN A 145 -8.56 0.02 -3.45
CA ASN A 145 -7.76 0.94 -2.66
C ASN A 145 -6.56 0.19 -2.11
N ALA A 146 -5.37 0.76 -2.24
CA ALA A 146 -4.16 0.19 -1.69
C ALA A 146 -3.34 1.26 -0.98
N TYR A 147 -2.97 1.00 0.26
CA TYR A 147 -2.24 1.91 1.12
C TYR A 147 -1.06 1.19 1.77
N ILE A 148 0.02 1.93 2.01
CA ILE A 148 1.11 1.50 2.88
C ILE A 148 1.25 2.42 4.08
N THR A 149 1.68 1.86 5.20
CA THR A 149 1.95 2.61 6.42
C THR A 149 3.04 1.94 7.25
N ASN A 150 3.78 2.74 8.01
CA ASN A 150 4.65 2.26 9.09
C ASN A 150 3.97 2.30 10.46
N VAL A 151 2.69 2.67 10.53
CA VAL A 151 1.93 2.69 11.77
C VAL A 151 1.48 1.26 12.11
N PRO A 152 1.69 0.79 13.35
CA PRO A 152 1.23 -0.54 13.79
C PRO A 152 -0.29 -0.69 13.88
N SER A 153 -0.79 -1.94 13.82
CA SER A 153 -2.24 -2.25 13.73
C SER A 153 -2.99 -1.96 15.02
N TYR A 154 -2.29 -2.01 16.15
CA TYR A 154 -2.83 -1.61 17.44
C TYR A 154 -3.03 -0.08 17.60
N ILE A 155 -2.41 0.75 16.74
CA ILE A 155 -2.61 2.22 16.75
C ILE A 155 -3.67 2.63 15.71
N ILE A 156 -3.51 2.17 14.47
CA ILE A 156 -4.44 2.43 13.37
C ILE A 156 -4.77 1.09 12.72
N THR A 157 -6.05 0.69 12.79
CA THR A 157 -6.53 -0.55 12.17
C THR A 157 -6.61 -0.42 10.65
N ALA A 158 -6.65 -1.55 9.93
CA ALA A 158 -6.78 -1.56 8.47
C ALA A 158 -7.96 -0.70 7.96
N ASN A 159 -9.13 -0.82 8.61
CA ASN A 159 -10.33 -0.06 8.24
C ASN A 159 -10.14 1.46 8.42
N GLN A 160 -9.46 1.87 9.49
CA GLN A 160 -9.20 3.29 9.77
C GLN A 160 -8.20 3.92 8.80
N VAL A 161 -7.33 3.14 8.15
CA VAL A 161 -6.34 3.67 7.20
C VAL A 161 -7.02 4.39 6.04
N HIS A 162 -8.09 3.81 5.48
CA HIS A 162 -8.83 4.43 4.38
C HIS A 162 -9.51 5.72 4.84
N GLU A 163 -10.24 5.67 5.96
CA GLU A 163 -10.94 6.81 6.53
C GLU A 163 -9.99 7.98 6.82
N LEU A 164 -8.84 7.71 7.41
CA LEU A 164 -7.84 8.73 7.69
C LEU A 164 -7.24 9.31 6.41
N TYR A 165 -7.01 8.47 5.40
CA TYR A 165 -6.48 8.94 4.12
C TYR A 165 -7.47 9.83 3.38
N SER A 166 -8.78 9.55 3.48
CA SER A 166 -9.81 10.34 2.79
C SER A 166 -10.07 11.72 3.40
N LEU A 167 -9.46 12.04 4.55
CA LEU A 167 -9.52 13.38 5.17
C LEU A 167 -8.56 14.39 4.54
N ARG A 168 -7.68 13.96 3.63
CA ARG A 168 -6.78 14.84 2.90
C ARG A 168 -7.50 15.56 1.77
#